data_AF-A0A2E6L225-F1
#
_entry.id   AF-A0A2E6L225-F1
#
_cell.length_a   1.000
_cell.length_b   1.000
_cell.length_c   1.000
_cell.angle_alpha   90.00
_cell.angle_beta   90.00
_cell.angle_gamma   90.00
#
_symmetry.space_group_name_H-M   'P 1'
#
loop_
_entity.id
_entity.type
_entity.pdbx_description
1 polymer ?
#
loop_
_entity_poly.entity_id
_entity_poly.type
_entity_poly.pdbx_seq_one_letter_code
_entity_poly.pdbx_strand_id
1 'polypeptide(L)'
;MSLHAQLSPQAQARLAAQQRMSTITSLIIALLLMVLVGLILWIIAMNLPSKNIPQLVSYNGTPESEENLKQKKVQTKIERKPAAPSASMSKVIAANTSSPTAIPIPEIDVPDPSTDFGDGNDFGDGWGDGDGSGAGGGFGNIPTAMKKRCSKADRLQRLTSNGGTEKCEDAVVASLRWLKEKQNKDGSWTNRSVPMTGLALLAYLGHCETAGSEEFGDTVLAAITFLVDKSMKNNGKLADDFKAKSWCYEHAIAVYALAEAYTLCVKSFGENINQLEDAVMASGQFLINSQHSNGGWAYSYVEEGGHTDTSIVGWQLQALKACKYTGLDFANLRNCVKKGLDYMETKQAPSGAFGYSSPSIREDGTTLAAVGALCFQIWESSANRQARKAVKFMHENMKLDWNTKHSDLYGHYYAAQAMINNGGKEWEKYNELFRDQVLNNQNKDGSYKSVQAGHGLNGGGGFSEHYRSCLATLMLESYYRFLPGTGQKN
;
A
#
# COMPACT_ATOMS: atom_id res chain seq x y z
N MET A 1 15.58 16.38 -62.54
CA MET A 1 15.16 15.01 -62.19
C MET A 1 13.73 15.06 -61.66
N SER A 2 12.78 14.43 -62.35
CA SER A 2 11.51 13.93 -61.79
C SER A 2 10.86 13.07 -62.88
N LEU A 3 10.65 11.78 -62.63
CA LEU A 3 10.03 10.85 -63.57
C LEU A 3 8.62 10.50 -63.08
N HIS A 4 7.65 11.36 -63.43
CA HIS A 4 6.24 11.08 -63.17
C HIS A 4 5.76 9.95 -64.08
N ALA A 5 5.79 8.72 -63.57
CA ALA A 5 5.25 7.55 -64.26
C ALA A 5 3.74 7.71 -64.47
N GLN A 6 3.31 7.91 -65.72
CA GLN A 6 1.90 7.99 -66.08
C GLN A 6 1.27 6.59 -66.05
N LEU A 7 0.30 6.40 -65.16
CA LEU A 7 -0.47 5.15 -65.07
C LEU A 7 -1.25 4.91 -66.36
N SER A 8 -1.19 3.68 -66.89
CA SER A 8 -1.93 3.32 -68.11
C SER A 8 -3.45 3.40 -67.89
N PRO A 9 -4.26 3.64 -68.95
CA PRO A 9 -5.72 3.75 -68.82
C PRO A 9 -6.37 2.52 -68.18
N GLN A 10 -5.84 1.32 -68.45
CA GLN A 10 -6.31 0.08 -67.82
C GLN A 10 -5.97 0.00 -66.32
N ALA A 11 -4.84 0.55 -65.89
CA ALA A 11 -4.47 0.62 -64.47
C ALA A 11 -5.37 1.63 -63.73
N GLN A 12 -5.64 2.80 -64.32
CA GLN A 12 -6.56 3.79 -63.74
C GLN A 12 -7.99 3.23 -63.61
N ALA A 13 -8.49 2.52 -64.63
CA ALA A 13 -9.80 1.88 -64.57
C ALA A 13 -9.91 0.82 -63.44
N ARG A 14 -8.86 0.01 -63.25
CA ARG A 14 -8.81 -0.97 -62.13
C ARG A 14 -8.74 -0.28 -60.76
N LEU A 15 -7.94 0.79 -60.64
CA LEU A 15 -7.84 1.56 -59.39
C LEU A 15 -9.19 2.18 -59.00
N ALA A 16 -9.89 2.80 -59.96
CA ALA A 16 -11.22 3.37 -59.75
C ALA A 16 -12.28 2.31 -59.37
N ALA A 17 -12.18 1.10 -59.94
CA ALA A 17 -13.04 -0.03 -59.56
C ALA A 17 -12.76 -0.51 -58.12
N GLN A 18 -11.49 -0.64 -57.72
CA GLN A 18 -11.12 -0.98 -56.34
C GLN A 18 -11.55 0.09 -55.34
N GLN A 19 -11.38 1.38 -55.67
CA GLN A 19 -11.83 2.49 -54.83
C GLN A 19 -13.35 2.45 -54.62
N ARG A 20 -14.15 2.27 -55.70
CA ARG A 20 -15.60 2.11 -55.60
C ARG A 20 -15.99 0.92 -54.72
N MET A 21 -15.38 -0.25 -54.94
CA MET A 21 -15.63 -1.45 -54.13
C MET A 21 -15.35 -1.20 -52.64
N SER A 22 -14.21 -0.57 -52.33
CA SER A 22 -13.80 -0.23 -50.97
C SER A 22 -14.75 0.77 -50.30
N THR A 23 -15.22 1.79 -51.02
CA THR A 23 -16.23 2.72 -50.47
C THR A 23 -17.58 2.06 -50.21
N ILE A 24 -17.96 1.05 -51.01
CA ILE A 24 -19.22 0.32 -50.82
C ILE A 24 -19.12 -0.59 -49.59
N THR A 25 -18.02 -1.34 -49.42
CA THR A 25 -17.83 -2.18 -48.22
C THR A 25 -17.69 -1.33 -46.95
N SER A 26 -17.00 -0.18 -46.98
CA SER A 26 -16.92 0.70 -45.80
C SER A 26 -18.28 1.26 -45.39
N LEU A 27 -19.13 1.63 -46.35
CA LEU A 27 -20.50 2.10 -46.08
C LEU A 27 -21.38 0.98 -45.49
N ILE A 28 -21.28 -0.25 -46.00
CA ILE A 28 -22.01 -1.41 -45.46
C ILE A 28 -21.58 -1.71 -44.02
N ILE A 29 -20.26 -1.71 -43.74
CA ILE A 29 -19.73 -1.94 -42.39
C ILE A 29 -20.18 -0.84 -41.42
N ALA A 30 -20.13 0.44 -41.83
CA ALA A 30 -20.61 1.54 -41.01
C ALA A 30 -22.12 1.45 -40.71
N LEU A 31 -22.94 1.04 -41.69
CA LEU A 31 -24.38 0.86 -41.50
C LEU A 31 -24.69 -0.31 -40.56
N LEU A 32 -23.97 -1.43 -40.68
CA LEU A 32 -24.10 -2.58 -39.76
C LEU A 32 -23.70 -2.20 -38.32
N LEU A 33 -22.64 -1.41 -38.14
CA LEU A 33 -22.24 -0.90 -36.82
C LEU A 33 -23.31 0.04 -36.21
N MET A 34 -23.92 0.93 -36.99
CA MET A 34 -25.01 1.78 -36.50
C MET A 34 -26.25 0.97 -36.11
N VAL A 35 -26.60 -0.07 -36.86
CA VAL A 35 -27.71 -0.99 -36.51
C VAL A 35 -27.38 -1.76 -35.22
N LEU A 36 -26.16 -2.24 -35.05
CA LEU A 36 -25.72 -2.94 -33.84
C LEU A 36 -25.79 -2.04 -32.60
N VAL A 37 -25.30 -0.79 -32.70
CA VAL A 37 -25.40 0.20 -31.61
C VAL A 37 -26.86 0.53 -31.30
N GLY A 38 -27.72 0.68 -32.32
CA GLY A 38 -29.16 0.87 -32.14
C GLY A 38 -29.84 -0.27 -31.39
N LEU A 39 -29.49 -1.53 -31.71
CA LEU A 39 -30.00 -2.70 -31.00
C LEU A 39 -29.52 -2.76 -29.54
N ILE A 40 -28.26 -2.44 -29.26
CA ILE A 40 -27.72 -2.38 -27.89
C ILE A 40 -28.45 -1.31 -27.07
N LEU A 41 -28.64 -0.10 -27.62
CA LEU A 41 -29.37 0.97 -26.96
C LEU A 41 -30.85 0.62 -26.72
N TRP A 42 -31.49 -0.10 -27.65
CA TRP A 42 -32.86 -0.57 -27.49
C TRP A 42 -33.00 -1.63 -26.40
N ILE A 43 -32.05 -2.58 -26.31
CA ILE A 43 -31.99 -3.58 -25.24
C ILE A 43 -31.80 -2.90 -23.87
N ILE A 44 -30.95 -1.87 -23.78
CA ILE A 44 -30.77 -1.08 -22.55
C ILE A 44 -32.09 -0.36 -22.19
N ALA A 45 -32.75 0.27 -23.17
CA ALA A 45 -34.01 0.98 -22.95
C ALA A 45 -35.15 0.07 -22.45
N MET A 46 -35.22 -1.18 -22.92
CA MET A 46 -36.21 -2.18 -22.44
C MET A 46 -35.92 -2.71 -21.03
N ASN A 47 -34.69 -2.58 -20.53
CA ASN A 47 -34.28 -3.07 -19.19
C ASN A 47 -34.29 -1.98 -18.10
N LEU A 48 -34.82 -0.78 -18.37
CA LEU A 48 -35.00 0.26 -17.36
C LEU A 48 -36.26 -0.03 -16.50
N PRO A 49 -36.12 -0.34 -15.19
CA PRO A 49 -37.26 -0.63 -14.34
C PRO A 49 -38.09 0.64 -14.10
N SER A 50 -39.42 0.52 -14.22
CA SER A 50 -40.34 1.63 -13.96
C SER A 50 -40.29 2.05 -12.49
N LYS A 51 -39.85 3.28 -12.25
CA LYS A 51 -39.61 3.82 -10.91
C LYS A 51 -40.92 4.21 -10.21
N ASN A 52 -41.67 3.21 -9.76
CA ASN A 52 -42.86 3.41 -8.92
C ASN A 52 -42.48 4.12 -7.62
N ILE A 53 -42.84 5.41 -7.52
CA ILE A 53 -42.65 6.21 -6.31
C ILE A 53 -43.84 5.91 -5.37
N PRO A 54 -43.63 5.31 -4.18
CA PRO A 54 -44.71 5.13 -3.23
C PRO A 54 -45.18 6.50 -2.71
N GLN A 55 -46.49 6.73 -2.73
CA GLN A 55 -47.08 7.94 -2.16
C GLN A 55 -46.89 7.97 -0.65
N LEU A 56 -46.37 9.08 -0.11
CA LEU A 56 -46.31 9.27 1.35
C LEU A 56 -47.74 9.52 1.88
N VAL A 57 -48.35 8.48 2.44
CA VAL A 57 -49.55 8.62 3.27
C VAL A 57 -49.13 9.23 4.60
N SER A 58 -49.36 10.54 4.76
CA SER A 58 -49.12 11.24 6.02
C SER A 58 -50.19 10.86 7.04
N TYR A 59 -49.79 10.12 8.08
CA TYR A 59 -50.62 9.91 9.26
C TYR A 59 -50.43 11.07 10.24
N ASN A 60 -51.39 12.00 10.26
CA ASN A 60 -51.54 12.94 11.36
C ASN A 60 -51.97 12.18 12.61
N GLY A 61 -51.13 12.17 13.65
CA GLY A 61 -51.48 11.57 14.95
C GLY A 61 -52.46 12.42 15.74
N THR A 62 -53.64 11.89 16.03
CA THR A 62 -54.52 12.39 17.11
C THR A 62 -54.09 11.81 18.47
N PRO A 63 -54.27 12.54 19.58
CA PRO A 63 -53.68 12.19 20.86
C PRO A 63 -54.42 11.08 21.64
N GLU A 64 -53.62 10.37 22.43
CA GLU A 64 -53.88 9.63 23.69
C GLU A 64 -55.28 9.10 24.05
N SER A 65 -55.29 7.82 24.42
CA SER A 65 -56.10 7.30 25.54
C SER A 65 -55.18 6.47 26.46
N GLU A 66 -55.29 6.65 27.77
CA GLU A 66 -54.37 6.09 28.77
C GLU A 66 -54.42 4.56 28.90
N GLU A 67 -53.29 3.92 29.24
CA GLU A 67 -53.31 2.77 30.14
C GLU A 67 -52.05 2.72 31.05
N ASN A 68 -52.18 2.12 32.25
CA ASN A 68 -51.33 2.41 33.40
C ASN A 68 -50.12 1.46 33.55
N LEU A 69 -48.89 2.00 33.46
CA LEU A 69 -47.65 1.29 33.84
C LEU A 69 -47.14 1.70 35.23
N LYS A 70 -47.09 0.73 36.15
CA LYS A 70 -46.69 0.93 37.56
C LYS A 70 -45.21 1.31 37.70
N GLN A 71 -44.91 2.52 38.18
CA GLN A 71 -43.55 2.90 38.58
C GLN A 71 -43.04 2.07 39.78
N LYS A 72 -41.90 1.39 39.59
CA LYS A 72 -41.16 0.72 40.67
C LYS A 72 -40.19 1.71 41.32
N LYS A 73 -40.57 2.32 42.45
CA LYS A 73 -39.72 3.26 43.19
C LYS A 73 -38.45 2.58 43.71
N VAL A 74 -37.28 3.06 43.28
CA VAL A 74 -35.98 2.79 43.92
C VAL A 74 -35.65 3.94 44.86
N GLN A 75 -35.32 3.66 46.12
CA GLN A 75 -34.93 4.69 47.09
C GLN A 75 -33.40 4.81 47.16
N THR A 76 -32.86 5.88 46.59
CA THR A 76 -31.42 6.20 46.69
C THR A 76 -31.12 6.87 48.04
N LYS A 77 -30.75 6.08 49.06
CA LYS A 77 -30.09 6.65 50.26
C LYS A 77 -28.68 7.09 49.88
N ILE A 78 -28.38 8.37 50.06
CA ILE A 78 -27.04 8.94 49.85
C ILE A 78 -26.34 9.01 51.21
N GLU A 79 -25.44 8.06 51.49
CA GLU A 79 -24.46 8.23 52.54
C GLU A 79 -23.33 9.14 52.04
N ARG A 80 -23.08 10.24 52.75
CA ARG A 80 -21.96 11.13 52.47
C ARG A 80 -20.69 10.56 53.11
N LYS A 81 -19.66 10.29 52.30
CA LYS A 81 -18.30 10.06 52.82
C LYS A 81 -17.85 11.29 53.62
N PRO A 82 -17.17 11.12 54.77
CA PRO A 82 -16.65 12.25 55.55
C PRO A 82 -15.54 12.99 54.81
N ALA A 83 -15.37 14.27 55.13
CA ALA A 83 -14.33 15.12 54.55
C ALA A 83 -12.93 14.77 55.06
N ALA A 84 -11.90 15.14 54.28
CA ALA A 84 -10.50 14.96 54.68
C ALA A 84 -10.14 15.84 55.90
N PRO A 85 -9.30 15.35 56.83
CA PRO A 85 -8.84 16.14 57.98
C PRO A 85 -7.92 17.28 57.53
N SER A 86 -8.04 18.43 58.20
CA SER A 86 -7.21 19.62 57.94
C SER A 86 -5.76 19.42 58.38
N ALA A 87 -4.84 20.13 57.72
CA ALA A 87 -3.43 20.13 58.09
C ALA A 87 -3.20 20.72 59.49
N SER A 88 -2.31 20.08 60.26
CA SER A 88 -1.79 20.58 61.53
C SER A 88 -0.26 20.52 61.54
N MET A 89 0.38 21.50 62.18
CA MET A 89 1.83 21.68 62.17
C MET A 89 2.46 21.15 63.47
N SER A 90 3.44 20.25 63.38
CA SER A 90 4.18 19.72 64.55
C SER A 90 5.68 19.52 64.29
N LYS A 91 6.41 20.65 64.36
CA LYS A 91 7.73 20.84 64.99
C LYS A 91 8.77 19.69 64.93
N VAL A 92 9.76 19.90 64.06
CA VAL A 92 11.19 19.50 64.14
C VAL A 92 11.63 18.59 65.31
N ILE A 93 12.21 17.44 64.96
CA ILE A 93 13.36 16.84 65.64
C ILE A 93 14.45 16.60 64.58
N ALA A 94 15.69 16.98 64.87
CA ALA A 94 16.83 16.70 64.00
C ALA A 94 17.59 15.47 64.51
N ALA A 95 17.97 14.57 63.60
CA ALA A 95 18.88 13.46 63.86
C ALA A 95 19.88 13.38 62.68
N ASN A 96 21.18 13.43 62.99
CA ASN A 96 22.24 13.50 62.00
C ASN A 96 23.08 12.22 62.06
N THR A 97 22.84 11.27 61.15
CA THR A 97 23.56 9.99 61.10
C THR A 97 23.88 9.62 59.65
N SER A 98 25.13 9.82 59.25
CA SER A 98 25.71 9.29 58.01
C SER A 98 26.01 7.79 58.14
N SER A 99 25.56 6.98 57.18
CA SER A 99 25.98 5.58 57.03
C SER A 99 26.72 5.37 55.70
N PRO A 100 27.86 4.64 55.70
CA PRO A 100 28.58 4.31 54.47
C PRO A 100 28.12 2.95 53.90
N THR A 101 27.50 2.95 52.72
CA THR A 101 27.26 1.73 51.94
C THR A 101 27.76 1.92 50.53
N ALA A 102 28.87 1.25 50.20
CA ALA A 102 29.34 1.14 48.83
C ALA A 102 28.33 0.34 47.99
N ILE A 103 28.01 0.83 46.80
CA ILE A 103 27.16 0.14 45.84
C ILE A 103 28.06 -0.80 45.01
N PRO A 104 27.88 -2.13 45.07
CA PRO A 104 28.57 -3.03 44.14
C PRO A 104 28.05 -2.78 42.72
N ILE A 105 28.95 -2.68 41.75
CA ILE A 105 28.58 -2.60 40.33
C ILE A 105 28.19 -4.01 39.88
N PRO A 106 26.96 -4.28 39.44
CA PRO A 106 26.63 -5.52 38.75
C PRO A 106 27.12 -5.42 37.31
N GLU A 107 27.90 -6.40 36.85
CA GLU A 107 28.14 -6.59 35.42
C GLU A 107 26.83 -7.07 34.78
N ILE A 108 26.14 -6.14 34.11
CA ILE A 108 24.96 -6.46 33.29
C ILE A 108 25.47 -6.74 31.88
N ASP A 109 25.52 -8.01 31.51
CA ASP A 109 25.72 -8.44 30.14
C ASP A 109 24.58 -7.90 29.27
N VAL A 110 24.91 -7.32 28.11
CA VAL A 110 23.98 -6.56 27.27
C VAL A 110 23.70 -7.33 25.98
N PRO A 111 22.51 -7.93 25.81
CA PRO A 111 22.13 -8.51 24.53
C PRO A 111 22.01 -7.42 23.46
N ASP A 112 22.65 -7.64 22.30
CA ASP A 112 22.60 -6.70 21.18
C ASP A 112 21.16 -6.37 20.74
N PRO A 113 20.88 -5.11 20.35
CA PRO A 113 19.53 -4.67 20.00
C PRO A 113 19.06 -5.30 18.68
N SER A 114 18.00 -6.10 18.74
CA SER A 114 17.40 -6.73 17.57
C SER A 114 16.63 -5.74 16.68
N THR A 115 16.72 -5.94 15.36
CA THR A 115 16.29 -4.99 14.32
C THR A 115 15.00 -5.47 13.61
N ASP A 116 13.86 -4.81 13.85
CA ASP A 116 12.58 -5.05 13.12
C ASP A 116 11.57 -3.89 13.28
N PHE A 117 10.84 -3.55 12.20
CA PHE A 117 11.20 -2.35 11.43
C PHE A 117 10.08 -1.84 10.48
N GLY A 118 9.48 -0.68 10.80
CA GLY A 118 8.62 0.29 10.05
C GLY A 118 7.59 -0.15 8.98
N ASP A 119 6.52 0.54 8.55
CA ASP A 119 5.71 1.72 8.98
C ASP A 119 4.61 1.97 7.89
N GLY A 120 3.62 2.85 8.12
CA GLY A 120 2.78 3.67 7.20
C GLY A 120 2.07 3.28 5.87
N ASN A 121 0.84 3.83 5.70
CA ASN A 121 -0.12 3.77 4.55
C ASN A 121 -0.13 5.05 3.73
N ASP A 122 -1.25 5.61 3.15
CA ASP A 122 -1.36 6.95 2.49
C ASP A 122 -2.87 7.64 2.43
N PHE A 123 -3.63 8.70 1.84
CA PHE A 123 -3.93 9.93 0.86
C PHE A 123 -4.02 10.12 -0.73
N GLY A 124 -5.11 9.79 -1.45
CA GLY A 124 -5.33 10.28 -2.84
C GLY A 124 -6.56 11.18 -2.99
N ASP A 125 -6.44 12.40 -3.57
CA ASP A 125 -7.59 13.32 -3.68
C ASP A 125 -8.74 12.62 -4.42
N GLY A 126 -9.87 12.46 -3.71
CA GLY A 126 -10.54 11.16 -3.57
C GLY A 126 -10.60 10.34 -4.85
N TRP A 127 -9.80 9.24 -4.94
CA TRP A 127 -9.73 8.33 -6.10
C TRP A 127 -11.12 8.13 -6.72
N GLY A 128 -11.36 8.82 -7.84
CA GLY A 128 -12.73 8.99 -8.32
C GLY A 128 -13.39 7.66 -8.62
N ASP A 129 -14.64 7.50 -8.19
CA ASP A 129 -15.56 6.42 -8.60
C ASP A 129 -15.98 6.65 -10.07
N GLY A 130 -14.98 6.70 -10.96
CA GLY A 130 -15.14 6.88 -12.39
C GLY A 130 -15.34 5.53 -13.07
N ASP A 131 -16.59 5.25 -13.42
CA ASP A 131 -17.04 4.21 -14.36
C ASP A 131 -16.62 4.48 -15.82
N GLY A 132 -15.64 5.37 -16.02
CA GLY A 132 -15.16 5.83 -17.31
C GLY A 132 -14.48 4.72 -18.12
N SER A 133 -15.16 4.27 -19.16
CA SER A 133 -14.71 3.28 -20.14
C SER A 133 -13.60 3.82 -21.07
N GLY A 134 -12.44 4.11 -20.47
CA GLY A 134 -11.24 4.58 -21.16
C GLY A 134 -10.74 3.60 -22.22
N ALA A 135 -10.99 3.91 -23.48
CA ALA A 135 -10.67 3.07 -24.64
C ALA A 135 -9.15 2.85 -24.78
N GLY A 136 -8.70 1.64 -24.50
CA GLY A 136 -7.31 1.20 -24.58
C GLY A 136 -7.19 -0.25 -24.12
N GLY A 137 -6.62 -1.11 -24.98
CA GLY A 137 -6.85 -2.55 -25.03
C GLY A 137 -6.71 -3.39 -23.75
N GLY A 138 -7.40 -4.54 -23.76
CA GLY A 138 -7.18 -5.70 -22.89
C GLY A 138 -7.59 -5.57 -21.41
N PHE A 139 -7.14 -4.51 -20.75
CA PHE A 139 -7.09 -4.43 -19.28
C PHE A 139 -8.34 -3.74 -18.71
N GLY A 140 -9.51 -4.38 -18.88
CA GLY A 140 -10.81 -3.83 -18.43
C GLY A 140 -11.00 -3.82 -16.91
N ASN A 141 -10.51 -4.86 -16.23
CA ASN A 141 -10.82 -5.12 -14.81
C ASN A 141 -9.75 -4.63 -13.81
N ILE A 142 -8.58 -4.19 -14.29
CA ILE A 142 -7.53 -3.64 -13.42
C ILE A 142 -8.02 -2.32 -12.80
N PRO A 143 -7.97 -2.15 -11.46
CA PRO A 143 -8.28 -0.87 -10.83
C PRO A 143 -7.48 0.26 -11.48
N THR A 144 -8.11 1.40 -11.77
CA THR A 144 -7.52 2.52 -12.53
C THR A 144 -6.13 2.91 -12.01
N ALA A 145 -5.94 2.87 -10.69
CA ALA A 145 -4.66 3.08 -10.00
C ALA A 145 -3.49 2.23 -10.53
N MET A 146 -3.72 0.97 -10.93
CA MET A 146 -2.69 0.00 -11.32
C MET A 146 -2.56 -0.17 -12.84
N LYS A 147 -3.56 0.24 -13.63
CA LYS A 147 -3.73 -0.14 -15.04
C LYS A 147 -2.52 0.16 -15.95
N LYS A 148 -1.74 1.21 -15.67
CA LYS A 148 -0.57 1.60 -16.49
C LYS A 148 0.74 0.86 -16.21
N ARG A 149 0.77 -0.12 -15.29
CA ARG A 149 1.99 -0.91 -15.04
C ARG A 149 2.10 -2.19 -15.87
N CYS A 150 1.06 -2.56 -16.61
CA CYS A 150 0.95 -3.86 -17.29
C CYS A 150 1.29 -3.86 -18.78
N SER A 151 1.64 -2.71 -19.36
CA SER A 151 2.21 -2.63 -20.71
C SER A 151 3.58 -1.94 -20.63
N LYS A 152 4.61 -2.50 -21.30
CA LYS A 152 5.94 -1.86 -21.35
C LYS A 152 5.87 -0.44 -21.94
N ALA A 153 4.92 -0.19 -22.85
CA ALA A 153 4.69 1.14 -23.42
C ALA A 153 4.16 2.15 -22.39
N ASP A 154 3.17 1.78 -21.56
CA ASP A 154 2.67 2.65 -20.50
C ASP A 154 3.68 2.82 -19.37
N ARG A 155 4.43 1.76 -19.00
CA ARG A 155 5.53 1.85 -18.03
C ARG A 155 6.59 2.84 -18.51
N LEU A 156 7.17 2.63 -19.70
CA LEU A 156 8.19 3.53 -20.24
C LEU A 156 7.68 4.95 -20.46
N GLN A 157 6.43 5.14 -20.89
CA GLN A 157 5.81 6.48 -20.98
C GLN A 157 5.80 7.14 -19.60
N ARG A 158 5.16 6.51 -18.60
CA ARG A 158 5.05 7.06 -17.24
C ARG A 158 6.41 7.35 -16.63
N LEU A 159 7.33 6.42 -16.77
CA LEU A 159 8.69 6.47 -16.23
C LEU A 159 9.47 7.63 -16.83
N THR A 160 9.44 7.81 -18.15
CA THR A 160 10.07 8.95 -18.83
C THR A 160 9.39 10.27 -18.43
N SER A 161 8.05 10.31 -18.37
CA SER A 161 7.29 11.50 -17.96
C SER A 161 7.49 11.92 -16.49
N ASN A 162 8.06 11.05 -15.65
CA ASN A 162 8.36 11.34 -14.24
C ASN A 162 9.88 11.37 -13.96
N GLY A 163 10.72 11.51 -14.99
CA GLY A 163 12.17 11.73 -14.82
C GLY A 163 13.00 10.45 -14.57
N GLY A 164 12.43 9.27 -14.79
CA GLY A 164 13.18 8.01 -14.90
C GLY A 164 13.88 7.87 -16.26
N THR A 165 14.60 6.77 -16.46
CA THR A 165 15.22 6.39 -17.75
C THR A 165 14.98 4.90 -18.04
N GLU A 166 15.10 4.42 -19.29
CA GLU A 166 14.87 2.99 -19.61
C GLU A 166 15.71 2.02 -18.76
N LYS A 167 16.89 2.46 -18.28
CA LYS A 167 17.72 1.72 -17.30
C LYS A 167 16.98 1.34 -16.02
N CYS A 168 15.94 2.09 -15.63
CA CYS A 168 15.10 1.79 -14.47
C CYS A 168 14.18 0.59 -14.74
N GLU A 169 13.65 0.44 -15.96
CA GLU A 169 12.92 -0.75 -16.40
C GLU A 169 13.89 -1.95 -16.48
N ASP A 170 15.06 -1.76 -17.11
CA ASP A 170 16.09 -2.81 -17.22
C ASP A 170 16.55 -3.30 -15.84
N ALA A 171 16.75 -2.38 -14.89
CA ALA A 171 17.14 -2.69 -13.52
C ALA A 171 16.05 -3.45 -12.74
N VAL A 172 14.77 -3.11 -12.94
CA VAL A 172 13.67 -3.90 -12.37
C VAL A 172 13.68 -5.31 -12.95
N VAL A 173 13.70 -5.47 -14.28
CA VAL A 173 13.68 -6.80 -14.92
C VAL A 173 14.91 -7.65 -14.54
N ALA A 174 16.09 -7.04 -14.41
CA ALA A 174 17.27 -7.73 -13.91
C ALA A 174 17.10 -8.23 -12.46
N SER A 175 16.49 -7.41 -11.59
CA SER A 175 16.19 -7.80 -10.21
C SER A 175 15.13 -8.90 -10.13
N LEU A 176 14.09 -8.87 -10.97
CA LEU A 176 13.08 -9.95 -11.06
C LEU A 176 13.72 -11.27 -11.52
N ARG A 177 14.65 -11.23 -12.48
CA ARG A 177 15.43 -12.42 -12.89
C ARG A 177 16.30 -12.96 -11.76
N TRP A 178 16.96 -12.08 -11.01
CA TRP A 178 17.72 -12.47 -9.82
C TRP A 178 16.83 -13.14 -8.76
N LEU A 179 15.67 -12.55 -8.45
CA LEU A 179 14.70 -13.11 -7.53
C LEU A 179 14.26 -14.51 -7.98
N LYS A 180 13.96 -14.71 -9.27
CA LYS A 180 13.63 -16.02 -9.85
C LYS A 180 14.74 -17.06 -9.62
N GLU A 181 16.01 -16.68 -9.77
CA GLU A 181 17.14 -17.56 -9.48
C GLU A 181 17.32 -17.89 -7.98
N LYS A 182 16.83 -17.05 -7.06
CA LYS A 182 16.98 -17.26 -5.60
C LYS A 182 15.75 -17.89 -4.93
N GLN A 183 14.73 -18.27 -5.69
CA GLN A 183 13.52 -18.88 -5.13
C GLN A 183 13.80 -20.28 -4.56
N ASN A 184 13.28 -20.55 -3.37
CA ASN A 184 13.31 -21.88 -2.75
C ASN A 184 12.37 -22.84 -3.50
N LYS A 185 12.61 -24.15 -3.36
CA LYS A 185 11.79 -25.21 -3.99
C LYS A 185 10.32 -25.26 -3.54
N ASP A 186 9.98 -24.58 -2.44
CA ASP A 186 8.62 -24.45 -1.91
C ASP A 186 7.93 -23.14 -2.34
N GLY A 187 8.54 -22.37 -3.25
CA GLY A 187 8.04 -21.08 -3.73
C GLY A 187 8.46 -19.88 -2.88
N SER A 188 9.10 -20.09 -1.73
CA SER A 188 9.49 -19.01 -0.83
C SER A 188 10.85 -18.39 -1.14
N TRP A 189 11.27 -17.38 -0.36
CA TRP A 189 12.63 -16.84 -0.39
C TRP A 189 13.26 -16.74 0.99
N THR A 190 14.55 -17.09 1.09
CA THR A 190 15.35 -17.06 2.32
C THR A 190 14.82 -18.00 3.42
N ASN A 191 15.44 -17.96 4.60
CA ASN A 191 14.96 -18.64 5.81
C ASN A 191 13.95 -17.81 6.62
N ARG A 192 13.70 -16.55 6.23
CA ARG A 192 12.64 -15.68 6.77
C ARG A 192 11.53 -15.55 5.74
N SER A 193 11.00 -16.71 5.41
CA SER A 193 10.24 -17.02 4.21
C SER A 193 8.97 -16.19 4.03
N VAL A 194 8.15 -15.94 5.06
CA VAL A 194 6.88 -15.20 4.91
C VAL A 194 7.08 -13.74 4.48
N PRO A 195 7.80 -12.86 5.22
CA PRO A 195 7.97 -11.47 4.82
C PRO A 195 8.75 -11.34 3.50
N MET A 196 9.77 -12.19 3.28
CA MET A 196 10.61 -12.09 2.08
C MET A 196 9.89 -12.56 0.81
N THR A 197 9.00 -13.55 0.92
CA THR A 197 8.11 -13.95 -0.19
C THR A 197 7.07 -12.88 -0.47
N GLY A 198 6.51 -12.24 0.56
CA GLY A 198 5.61 -11.10 0.38
C GLY A 198 6.27 -9.95 -0.38
N LEU A 199 7.47 -9.52 0.00
CA LEU A 199 8.19 -8.45 -0.72
C LEU A 199 8.61 -8.83 -2.14
N ALA A 200 9.04 -10.07 -2.38
CA ALA A 200 9.39 -10.54 -3.72
C ALA A 200 8.15 -10.58 -4.63
N LEU A 201 7.04 -11.15 -4.15
CA LEU A 201 5.75 -11.17 -4.83
C LEU A 201 5.23 -9.75 -5.11
N LEU A 202 5.37 -8.82 -4.16
CA LEU A 202 5.02 -7.42 -4.38
C LEU A 202 5.82 -6.79 -5.51
N ALA A 203 7.11 -7.10 -5.71
CA ALA A 203 7.90 -6.58 -6.82
C ALA A 203 7.41 -7.11 -8.18
N TYR A 204 7.22 -8.43 -8.31
CA TYR A 204 6.62 -9.05 -9.50
C TYR A 204 5.28 -8.38 -9.87
N LEU A 205 4.37 -8.27 -8.91
CA LEU A 205 3.05 -7.65 -9.12
C LEU A 205 3.13 -6.15 -9.47
N GLY A 206 4.17 -5.45 -9.03
CA GLY A 206 4.40 -4.03 -9.35
C GLY A 206 4.81 -3.79 -10.79
N HIS A 207 5.63 -4.67 -11.35
CA HIS A 207 5.89 -4.77 -12.80
C HIS A 207 4.71 -5.39 -13.59
N CYS A 208 3.67 -5.85 -12.89
CA CYS A 208 2.51 -6.58 -13.43
C CYS A 208 2.82 -8.00 -13.95
N GLU A 209 3.79 -8.68 -13.36
CA GLU A 209 3.95 -10.12 -13.55
C GLU A 209 2.90 -10.87 -12.71
N THR A 210 2.19 -11.80 -13.35
CA THR A 210 1.12 -12.62 -12.76
C THR A 210 1.42 -14.11 -12.93
N ALA A 211 0.54 -15.03 -12.49
CA ALA A 211 0.80 -16.46 -12.67
C ALA A 211 0.75 -16.89 -14.16
N GLY A 212 0.11 -16.10 -15.03
CA GLY A 212 0.10 -16.27 -16.49
C GLY A 212 1.29 -15.64 -17.24
N SER A 213 2.26 -15.01 -16.56
CA SER A 213 3.41 -14.40 -17.22
C SER A 213 4.35 -15.42 -17.87
N GLU A 214 4.76 -15.17 -19.13
CA GLU A 214 5.64 -16.08 -19.89
C GLU A 214 6.99 -16.35 -19.21
N GLU A 215 7.65 -15.31 -18.67
CA GLU A 215 8.95 -15.48 -18.00
C GLU A 215 8.82 -15.80 -16.50
N PHE A 216 7.83 -15.24 -15.80
CA PHE A 216 7.80 -15.24 -14.33
C PHE A 216 6.61 -16.01 -13.72
N GLY A 217 5.70 -16.57 -14.53
CA GLY A 217 4.44 -17.18 -14.10
C GLY A 217 4.58 -18.25 -13.03
N ASP A 218 5.40 -19.27 -13.28
CA ASP A 218 5.67 -20.35 -12.31
C ASP A 218 6.18 -19.81 -10.96
N THR A 219 7.06 -18.80 -11.01
CA THR A 219 7.66 -18.17 -9.83
C THR A 219 6.64 -17.36 -9.03
N VAL A 220 5.78 -16.60 -9.71
CA VAL A 220 4.67 -15.86 -9.09
C VAL A 220 3.64 -16.84 -8.50
N LEU A 221 3.27 -17.91 -9.22
CA LEU A 221 2.33 -18.92 -8.76
C LEU A 221 2.84 -19.65 -7.52
N ALA A 222 4.11 -20.06 -7.50
CA ALA A 222 4.73 -20.71 -6.35
C ALA A 222 4.80 -19.77 -5.12
N ALA A 223 5.13 -18.50 -5.33
CA ALA A 223 5.15 -17.47 -4.28
C ALA A 223 3.77 -17.27 -3.64
N ILE A 224 2.72 -17.19 -4.47
CA ILE A 224 1.33 -17.06 -4.02
C ILE A 224 0.91 -18.34 -3.27
N THR A 225 1.17 -19.52 -3.83
CA THR A 225 0.82 -20.82 -3.24
C THR A 225 1.43 -20.99 -1.85
N PHE A 226 2.71 -20.65 -1.67
CA PHE A 226 3.38 -20.67 -0.37
C PHE A 226 2.67 -19.82 0.69
N LEU A 227 2.26 -18.60 0.32
CA LEU A 227 1.57 -17.69 1.24
C LEU A 227 0.11 -18.11 1.49
N VAL A 228 -0.58 -18.68 0.50
CA VAL A 228 -1.91 -19.28 0.66
C VAL A 228 -1.85 -20.46 1.63
N ASP A 229 -0.94 -21.41 1.43
CA ASP A 229 -0.78 -22.57 2.32
C ASP A 229 -0.40 -22.16 3.74
N LYS A 230 0.47 -21.14 3.90
CA LYS A 230 0.79 -20.53 5.19
C LYS A 230 -0.46 -19.90 5.86
N SER A 231 -1.30 -19.20 5.11
CA SER A 231 -2.55 -18.61 5.62
C SER A 231 -3.55 -19.69 6.06
N MET A 232 -3.89 -20.62 5.17
CA MET A 232 -4.92 -21.63 5.40
C MET A 232 -4.54 -22.58 6.54
N LYS A 233 -3.26 -22.97 6.65
CA LYS A 233 -2.73 -23.79 7.75
C LYS A 233 -2.84 -23.14 9.13
N ASN A 234 -2.84 -21.80 9.20
CA ASN A 234 -2.81 -21.04 10.45
C ASN A 234 -4.03 -20.12 10.63
N ASN A 235 -5.16 -20.45 9.98
CA ASN A 235 -6.44 -19.73 10.05
C ASN A 235 -6.29 -18.22 9.77
N GLY A 236 -5.62 -17.87 8.67
CA GLY A 236 -5.38 -16.49 8.25
C GLY A 236 -4.09 -15.86 8.81
N LYS A 237 -3.50 -16.43 9.86
CA LYS A 237 -2.25 -15.88 10.43
C LYS A 237 -1.06 -16.19 9.52
N LEU A 238 -0.14 -15.24 9.37
CA LEU A 238 0.99 -15.32 8.44
C LEU A 238 2.27 -14.90 9.16
N ALA A 239 3.15 -15.86 9.41
CA ALA A 239 4.47 -15.67 10.00
C ALA A 239 5.37 -16.91 9.77
N ASP A 240 6.65 -16.77 10.07
CA ASP A 240 7.54 -17.91 10.25
C ASP A 240 7.59 -18.40 11.71
N ASP A 241 7.55 -17.49 12.70
CA ASP A 241 7.34 -17.82 14.11
C ASP A 241 6.39 -16.83 14.81
N PHE A 242 5.23 -17.32 15.24
CA PHE A 242 4.23 -16.54 15.99
C PHE A 242 4.69 -16.13 17.41
N LYS A 243 5.83 -16.64 17.91
CA LYS A 243 6.46 -16.18 19.16
C LYS A 243 7.33 -14.93 18.95
N ALA A 244 7.80 -14.67 17.72
CA ALA A 244 8.60 -13.49 17.41
C ALA A 244 7.73 -12.23 17.52
N LYS A 245 8.13 -11.24 18.32
CA LYS A 245 7.28 -10.06 18.59
C LYS A 245 6.94 -9.27 17.33
N SER A 246 7.82 -9.29 16.34
CA SER A 246 7.66 -8.64 15.03
C SER A 246 6.84 -9.42 14.01
N TRP A 247 6.20 -10.55 14.36
CA TRP A 247 5.38 -11.31 13.40
C TRP A 247 4.21 -10.49 12.79
N CYS A 248 3.82 -9.39 13.43
CA CYS A 248 2.89 -8.41 12.88
C CYS A 248 3.35 -7.74 11.58
N TYR A 249 4.65 -7.52 11.39
CA TYR A 249 5.22 -7.06 10.12
C TYR A 249 5.12 -8.15 9.04
N GLU A 250 5.49 -9.38 9.40
CA GLU A 250 5.45 -10.55 8.50
C GLU A 250 4.05 -10.78 7.95
N HIS A 251 3.04 -10.70 8.82
CA HIS A 251 1.64 -10.82 8.43
C HIS A 251 1.19 -9.71 7.50
N ALA A 252 1.44 -8.45 7.83
CA ALA A 252 0.96 -7.30 7.05
C ALA A 252 1.58 -7.27 5.64
N ILE A 253 2.89 -7.52 5.53
CA ILE A 253 3.60 -7.64 4.24
C ILE A 253 2.99 -8.77 3.39
N ALA A 254 2.70 -9.93 3.99
CA ALA A 254 2.11 -11.06 3.28
C ALA A 254 0.63 -10.84 2.90
N VAL A 255 -0.17 -10.13 3.71
CA VAL A 255 -1.55 -9.74 3.37
C VAL A 255 -1.57 -8.75 2.20
N TYR A 256 -0.67 -7.77 2.19
CA TYR A 256 -0.51 -6.85 1.05
C TYR A 256 -0.21 -7.65 -0.23
N ALA A 257 0.78 -8.55 -0.19
CA ALA A 257 1.15 -9.38 -1.32
C ALA A 257 0.01 -10.27 -1.84
N LEU A 258 -0.71 -10.96 -0.94
CA LEU A 258 -1.85 -11.81 -1.30
C LEU A 258 -3.03 -11.00 -1.87
N ALA A 259 -3.36 -9.85 -1.28
CA ALA A 259 -4.47 -9.02 -1.74
C ALA A 259 -4.17 -8.33 -3.09
N GLU A 260 -2.92 -7.93 -3.33
CA GLU A 260 -2.49 -7.42 -4.63
C GLU A 260 -2.41 -8.54 -5.69
N ALA A 261 -2.00 -9.76 -5.30
CA ALA A 261 -2.04 -10.95 -6.16
C ALA A 261 -3.48 -11.28 -6.59
N TYR A 262 -4.43 -11.35 -5.66
CA TYR A 262 -5.85 -11.55 -5.99
C TYR A 262 -6.37 -10.45 -6.93
N THR A 263 -6.00 -9.20 -6.67
CA THR A 263 -6.45 -8.04 -7.45
C THR A 263 -5.94 -8.11 -8.90
N LEU A 264 -4.69 -8.49 -9.15
CA LEU A 264 -4.19 -8.73 -10.50
C LEU A 264 -4.67 -10.10 -11.03
N CYS A 265 -4.07 -11.19 -10.55
CA CYS A 265 -4.18 -12.53 -11.10
C CYS A 265 -5.64 -12.95 -11.30
N VAL A 266 -6.43 -13.00 -10.22
CA VAL A 266 -7.81 -13.51 -10.25
C VAL A 266 -8.76 -12.48 -10.84
N LYS A 267 -8.86 -11.30 -10.21
CA LYS A 267 -9.88 -10.30 -10.54
C LYS A 267 -9.63 -9.60 -11.88
N SER A 268 -8.37 -9.33 -12.23
CA SER A 268 -8.04 -8.58 -13.43
C SER A 268 -7.73 -9.45 -14.65
N PHE A 269 -7.03 -10.57 -14.45
CA PHE A 269 -6.56 -11.45 -15.53
C PHE A 269 -7.37 -12.76 -15.64
N GLY A 270 -8.22 -13.09 -14.67
CA GLY A 270 -9.06 -14.29 -14.70
C GLY A 270 -8.33 -15.59 -14.35
N GLU A 271 -7.15 -15.50 -13.74
CA GLU A 271 -6.33 -16.64 -13.34
C GLU A 271 -6.98 -17.39 -12.17
N ASN A 272 -7.13 -18.72 -12.28
CA ASN A 272 -7.71 -19.54 -11.22
C ASN A 272 -6.62 -20.04 -10.25
N ILE A 273 -6.42 -19.32 -9.15
CA ILE A 273 -5.46 -19.68 -8.10
C ILE A 273 -6.21 -20.20 -6.87
N ASN A 274 -6.00 -21.48 -6.56
CA ASN A 274 -6.69 -22.21 -5.49
C ASN A 274 -6.59 -21.51 -4.11
N GLN A 275 -7.72 -21.36 -3.41
CA GLN A 275 -7.85 -20.76 -2.07
C GLN A 275 -7.27 -19.33 -1.92
N LEU A 276 -6.93 -18.62 -3.00
CA LEU A 276 -6.37 -17.27 -2.88
C LEU A 276 -7.38 -16.26 -2.31
N GLU A 277 -8.67 -16.37 -2.70
CA GLU A 277 -9.73 -15.53 -2.12
C GLU A 277 -9.93 -15.83 -0.63
N ASP A 278 -9.99 -17.10 -0.25
CA ASP A 278 -10.14 -17.55 1.15
C ASP A 278 -8.96 -17.06 2.02
N ALA A 279 -7.73 -17.19 1.53
CA ALA A 279 -6.52 -16.74 2.22
C ALA A 279 -6.50 -15.22 2.40
N VAL A 280 -6.90 -14.46 1.36
CA VAL A 280 -7.03 -12.99 1.41
C VAL A 280 -8.10 -12.58 2.41
N MET A 281 -9.26 -13.24 2.41
CA MET A 281 -10.34 -12.97 3.36
C MET A 281 -9.95 -13.29 4.80
N ALA A 282 -9.44 -14.50 5.06
CA ALA A 282 -9.05 -14.93 6.40
C ALA A 282 -7.94 -14.04 6.98
N SER A 283 -6.90 -13.75 6.20
CA SER A 283 -5.77 -12.95 6.66
C SER A 283 -6.12 -11.47 6.79
N GLY A 284 -6.80 -10.87 5.80
CA GLY A 284 -7.22 -9.47 5.86
C GLY A 284 -8.24 -9.20 6.98
N GLN A 285 -9.17 -10.14 7.26
CA GLN A 285 -10.11 -9.99 8.37
C GLN A 285 -9.44 -10.21 9.73
N PHE A 286 -8.45 -11.11 9.84
CA PHE A 286 -7.62 -11.21 11.05
C PHE A 286 -6.92 -9.87 11.35
N LEU A 287 -6.30 -9.27 10.34
CA LEU A 287 -5.61 -7.98 10.42
C LEU A 287 -6.53 -6.87 10.97
N ILE A 288 -7.78 -6.79 10.49
CA ILE A 288 -8.79 -5.85 10.98
C ILE A 288 -9.19 -6.13 12.43
N ASN A 289 -9.44 -7.40 12.75
CA ASN A 289 -9.92 -7.81 14.07
C ASN A 289 -8.86 -7.59 15.16
N SER A 290 -7.57 -7.71 14.82
CA SER A 290 -6.44 -7.53 15.73
C SER A 290 -5.91 -6.08 15.81
N GLN A 291 -6.71 -5.07 15.46
CA GLN A 291 -6.39 -3.68 15.73
C GLN A 291 -6.49 -3.38 17.24
N HIS A 292 -5.44 -2.82 17.82
CA HIS A 292 -5.38 -2.50 19.24
C HIS A 292 -6.31 -1.31 19.59
N SER A 293 -6.77 -1.26 20.84
CA SER A 293 -7.78 -0.30 21.34
C SER A 293 -7.50 1.17 21.05
N ASN A 294 -6.23 1.59 20.96
CA ASN A 294 -5.81 2.95 20.64
C ASN A 294 -5.82 3.29 19.13
N GLY A 295 -6.24 2.36 18.26
CA GLY A 295 -6.28 2.52 16.80
C GLY A 295 -4.99 2.10 16.07
N GLY A 296 -3.90 1.87 16.79
CA GLY A 296 -2.70 1.26 16.22
C GLY A 296 -2.79 -0.27 16.15
N TRP A 297 -1.69 -0.91 15.77
CA TRP A 297 -1.47 -2.34 15.94
C TRP A 297 -0.27 -2.57 16.84
N ALA A 298 -0.34 -3.60 17.68
CA ALA A 298 0.70 -3.90 18.65
C ALA A 298 1.65 -5.00 18.17
N TYR A 299 2.89 -4.98 18.66
CA TYR A 299 3.79 -6.14 18.57
C TYR A 299 3.07 -7.40 19.09
N SER A 300 3.27 -8.54 18.43
CA SER A 300 2.53 -9.80 18.62
C SER A 300 1.00 -9.77 18.44
N TYR A 301 0.40 -8.66 17.97
CA TYR A 301 -1.06 -8.46 17.92
C TYR A 301 -1.76 -8.61 19.29
N VAL A 302 -1.15 -8.11 20.37
CA VAL A 302 -1.81 -8.11 21.69
C VAL A 302 -2.96 -7.10 21.73
N GLU A 303 -4.14 -7.54 22.17
CA GLU A 303 -5.38 -6.75 22.17
C GLU A 303 -5.42 -5.70 23.29
N GLU A 304 -4.83 -6.02 24.45
CA GLU A 304 -4.62 -5.12 25.59
C GLU A 304 -3.14 -5.04 25.95
N GLY A 305 -2.62 -3.82 26.15
CA GLY A 305 -1.29 -3.62 26.72
C GLY A 305 -0.12 -3.98 25.78
N GLY A 306 -0.03 -3.31 24.64
CA GLY A 306 1.03 -3.54 23.64
C GLY A 306 1.89 -2.33 23.32
N HIS A 307 3.11 -2.58 22.84
CA HIS A 307 3.86 -1.53 22.13
C HIS A 307 3.22 -1.33 20.77
N THR A 308 2.70 -0.12 20.54
CA THR A 308 2.22 0.36 19.24
C THR A 308 3.08 1.54 18.82
N ASP A 309 3.40 1.60 17.54
CA ASP A 309 4.12 2.70 16.92
C ASP A 309 3.56 2.96 15.51
N THR A 310 3.87 4.14 14.97
CA THR A 310 3.81 4.49 13.54
C THR A 310 4.35 3.32 12.69
N SER A 311 5.42 2.70 13.21
CA SER A 311 6.25 1.65 12.62
C SER A 311 5.53 0.34 12.31
N ILE A 312 4.53 -0.11 13.06
CA ILE A 312 3.67 -1.21 12.60
C ILE A 312 2.55 -0.66 11.70
N VAL A 313 1.99 0.48 12.09
CA VAL A 313 0.60 0.88 11.79
C VAL A 313 0.23 0.96 10.32
N GLY A 314 1.18 1.12 9.40
CA GLY A 314 0.84 1.21 7.99
C GLY A 314 1.51 0.27 6.99
N TRP A 315 2.33 -0.70 7.41
CA TRP A 315 2.24 -1.99 6.68
C TRP A 315 0.81 -2.52 6.79
N GLN A 316 0.20 -2.41 7.98
CA GLN A 316 -1.19 -2.79 8.21
C GLN A 316 -2.15 -2.00 7.31
N LEU A 317 -2.06 -0.67 7.31
CA LEU A 317 -2.93 0.18 6.51
C LEU A 317 -2.58 0.21 5.00
N GLN A 318 -1.39 -0.19 4.54
CA GLN A 318 -1.13 -0.54 3.13
C GLN A 318 -1.83 -1.85 2.76
N ALA A 319 -1.65 -2.89 3.58
CA ALA A 319 -2.29 -4.19 3.39
C ALA A 319 -3.81 -4.05 3.33
N LEU A 320 -4.41 -3.24 4.22
CA LEU A 320 -5.83 -2.89 4.19
C LEU A 320 -6.25 -2.14 2.92
N LYS A 321 -5.36 -1.39 2.26
CA LYS A 321 -5.68 -0.73 0.98
C LYS A 321 -5.62 -1.72 -0.17
N ALA A 322 -4.66 -2.64 -0.17
CA ALA A 322 -4.68 -3.76 -1.10
C ALA A 322 -5.95 -4.59 -0.93
N CYS A 323 -6.36 -4.91 0.32
CA CYS A 323 -7.66 -5.49 0.63
C CYS A 323 -8.83 -4.64 0.07
N LYS A 324 -8.82 -3.31 0.19
CA LYS A 324 -9.83 -2.44 -0.46
C LYS A 324 -9.85 -2.57 -1.99
N TYR A 325 -8.71 -2.77 -2.66
CA TYR A 325 -8.67 -2.94 -4.12
C TYR A 325 -9.21 -4.29 -4.60
N THR A 326 -9.16 -5.34 -3.77
CA THR A 326 -9.82 -6.64 -4.07
C THR A 326 -11.32 -6.45 -4.31
N GLY A 327 -11.97 -5.54 -3.58
CA GLY A 327 -13.42 -5.36 -3.60
C GLY A 327 -14.20 -6.41 -2.80
N LEU A 328 -13.52 -7.29 -2.06
CA LEU A 328 -14.13 -8.25 -1.14
C LEU A 328 -14.69 -7.54 0.11
N ASP A 329 -15.74 -8.11 0.72
CA ASP A 329 -16.44 -7.46 1.84
C ASP A 329 -15.79 -7.74 3.20
N PHE A 330 -14.81 -6.91 3.54
CA PHE A 330 -14.12 -6.94 4.82
C PHE A 330 -14.90 -6.17 5.91
N ALA A 331 -15.43 -6.91 6.89
CA ALA A 331 -16.19 -6.36 8.00
C ALA A 331 -15.34 -5.36 8.80
N ASN A 332 -15.93 -4.19 9.11
CA ASN A 332 -15.32 -3.06 9.82
C ASN A 332 -14.14 -2.34 9.14
N LEU A 333 -13.72 -2.71 7.92
CA LEU A 333 -12.57 -2.14 7.20
C LEU A 333 -12.50 -0.59 7.27
N ARG A 334 -13.59 0.11 6.95
CA ARG A 334 -13.62 1.60 6.95
C ARG A 334 -13.37 2.22 8.33
N ASN A 335 -13.88 1.60 9.39
CA ASN A 335 -13.72 2.06 10.78
C ASN A 335 -12.30 1.78 11.28
N CYS A 336 -11.78 0.60 10.95
CA CYS A 336 -10.41 0.20 11.24
C CYS A 336 -9.39 1.15 10.61
N VAL A 337 -9.57 1.47 9.32
CA VAL A 337 -8.75 2.45 8.61
C VAL A 337 -8.80 3.83 9.24
N LYS A 338 -10.00 4.34 9.58
CA LYS A 338 -10.12 5.63 10.27
C LYS A 338 -9.36 5.66 11.59
N LYS A 339 -9.53 4.66 12.45
CA LYS A 339 -8.80 4.57 13.74
C LYS A 339 -7.27 4.57 13.55
N GLY A 340 -6.79 3.93 12.48
CA GLY A 340 -5.38 3.92 12.11
C GLY A 340 -4.84 5.29 11.69
N LEU A 341 -5.61 6.03 10.88
CA LEU A 341 -5.30 7.41 10.51
C LEU A 341 -5.37 8.37 11.71
N ASP A 342 -6.37 8.20 12.59
CA ASP A 342 -6.52 8.96 13.83
C ASP A 342 -5.32 8.73 14.77
N TYR A 343 -4.90 7.47 14.93
CA TYR A 343 -3.68 7.10 15.66
C TYR A 343 -2.46 7.81 15.06
N MET A 344 -2.32 7.77 13.74
CA MET A 344 -1.22 8.37 13.00
C MET A 344 -1.12 9.88 13.19
N GLU A 345 -2.24 10.61 13.20
CA GLU A 345 -2.23 12.05 13.49
C GLU A 345 -1.61 12.34 14.88
N THR A 346 -1.85 11.50 15.90
CA THR A 346 -1.24 11.68 17.24
C THR A 346 0.29 11.58 17.25
N LYS A 347 0.91 11.09 16.17
CA LYS A 347 2.36 10.91 16.03
C LYS A 347 3.03 12.02 15.23
N GLN A 348 2.29 12.94 14.60
CA GLN A 348 2.89 14.04 13.87
C GLN A 348 3.44 15.12 14.81
N ALA A 349 4.74 15.42 14.69
CA ALA A 349 5.39 16.52 15.36
C ALA A 349 5.07 17.89 14.71
N PRO A 350 5.26 19.02 15.41
CA PRO A 350 5.07 20.35 14.83
C PRO A 350 5.90 20.63 13.56
N SER A 351 7.05 19.95 13.40
CA SER A 351 7.91 20.02 12.21
C SER A 351 7.31 19.39 10.94
N GLY A 352 6.29 18.54 11.08
CA GLY A 352 5.69 17.79 9.97
C GLY A 352 6.13 16.33 9.90
N ALA A 353 7.31 16.00 10.42
CA ALA A 353 7.74 14.62 10.61
C ALA A 353 6.83 13.88 11.61
N PHE A 354 6.83 12.55 11.56
CA PHE A 354 6.18 11.71 12.56
C PHE A 354 7.22 11.13 13.51
N GLY A 355 6.85 10.94 14.77
CA GLY A 355 7.66 10.20 15.75
C GLY A 355 7.22 8.74 15.87
N TYR A 356 7.95 7.97 16.66
CA TYR A 356 7.83 6.51 16.72
C TYR A 356 6.57 6.03 17.48
N SER A 357 6.55 6.13 18.81
CA SER A 357 5.36 5.83 19.65
C SER A 357 4.65 7.11 20.14
N SER A 358 5.30 8.25 19.99
CA SER A 358 4.89 9.60 20.40
C SER A 358 5.39 10.62 19.36
N PRO A 359 4.91 11.88 19.33
CA PRO A 359 5.35 12.89 18.36
C PRO A 359 6.74 13.47 18.66
N SER A 360 7.64 12.67 19.22
CA SER A 360 9.06 12.99 19.41
C SER A 360 9.88 12.38 18.27
N ILE A 361 10.70 13.19 17.62
CA ILE A 361 11.50 12.79 16.45
C ILE A 361 12.78 12.09 16.89
N ARG A 362 13.14 11.02 16.17
CA ARG A 362 14.40 10.29 16.31
C ARG A 362 15.23 10.44 15.03
N GLU A 363 16.55 10.35 15.18
CA GLU A 363 17.54 10.61 14.12
C GLU A 363 17.24 11.89 13.31
N ASP A 364 17.10 11.80 11.98
CA ASP A 364 16.66 12.93 11.14
C ASP A 364 15.14 12.96 10.92
N GLY A 365 14.40 11.95 11.42
CA GLY A 365 12.96 11.82 11.30
C GLY A 365 12.46 11.55 9.87
N THR A 366 13.35 11.49 8.86
CA THR A 366 12.92 11.48 7.46
C THR A 366 12.30 10.16 7.05
N THR A 367 12.67 9.05 7.67
CA THR A 367 12.01 7.74 7.54
C THR A 367 10.55 7.82 7.98
N LEU A 368 10.26 8.08 9.26
CA LEU A 368 8.87 8.14 9.74
C LEU A 368 8.11 9.35 9.17
N ALA A 369 8.80 10.40 8.70
CA ALA A 369 8.20 11.46 7.89
C ALA A 369 7.84 10.96 6.49
N ALA A 370 8.70 10.21 5.81
CA ALA A 370 8.43 9.60 4.51
C ALA A 370 7.34 8.57 4.57
N VAL A 371 7.32 7.82 5.67
CA VAL A 371 6.35 6.77 5.87
C VAL A 371 5.09 7.30 6.52
N GLY A 372 5.11 8.49 7.12
CA GLY A 372 3.94 9.28 7.50
C GLY A 372 3.40 10.20 6.39
N ALA A 373 4.25 10.55 5.43
CA ALA A 373 3.94 11.21 4.17
C ALA A 373 3.36 10.23 3.18
N LEU A 374 3.89 8.99 3.17
CA LEU A 374 3.06 7.82 2.96
C LEU A 374 1.90 7.94 3.96
N CYS A 375 1.86 7.57 5.25
CA CYS A 375 0.64 7.35 6.09
C CYS A 375 -0.54 8.25 5.76
N PHE A 376 -0.24 9.51 5.47
CA PHE A 376 -1.20 10.35 4.85
C PHE A 376 -1.59 10.26 3.34
N GLN A 377 -0.88 9.86 2.18
CA GLN A 377 -1.01 9.79 0.59
C GLN A 377 -1.66 8.66 -0.49
N ILE A 378 -2.44 7.56 -0.22
CA ILE A 378 -3.55 6.79 -0.94
C ILE A 378 -5.03 6.75 -0.37
N TRP A 379 -5.37 6.80 0.93
CA TRP A 379 -6.73 6.70 1.54
C TRP A 379 -7.50 8.03 1.65
N GLU A 380 -6.91 9.03 2.32
CA GLU A 380 -7.33 10.44 2.49
C GLU A 380 -7.13 11.26 1.18
N SER A 381 -6.83 12.58 1.14
CA SER A 381 -6.59 13.39 -0.10
C SER A 381 -5.17 13.96 -0.32
N SER A 382 -4.58 13.99 -1.55
CA SER A 382 -3.24 14.59 -1.82
C SER A 382 -3.08 16.05 -1.39
N ALA A 383 -4.20 16.70 -1.08
CA ALA A 383 -4.30 18.04 -0.51
C ALA A 383 -4.80 18.08 0.97
N ASN A 384 -4.73 16.98 1.74
CA ASN A 384 -4.88 16.99 3.21
C ASN A 384 -3.61 17.62 3.85
N ARG A 385 -3.69 17.96 5.13
CA ARG A 385 -2.70 18.73 5.88
C ARG A 385 -1.51 17.91 6.41
N GLN A 386 -1.68 16.60 6.65
CA GLN A 386 -0.71 15.81 7.41
C GLN A 386 0.50 15.45 6.53
N ALA A 387 0.31 14.69 5.44
CA ALA A 387 1.42 14.36 4.54
C ALA A 387 2.01 15.58 3.83
N ARG A 388 1.27 16.65 3.50
CA ARG A 388 1.88 17.87 2.94
C ARG A 388 2.98 18.47 3.83
N LYS A 389 2.83 18.41 5.16
CA LYS A 389 3.90 18.82 6.07
C LYS A 389 5.07 17.83 6.07
N ALA A 390 4.80 16.53 5.95
CA ALA A 390 5.81 15.48 6.01
C ALA A 390 6.61 15.36 4.69
N VAL A 391 5.95 15.53 3.53
CA VAL A 391 6.55 15.78 2.22
C VAL A 391 7.43 17.03 2.27
N LYS A 392 6.92 18.15 2.80
CA LYS A 392 7.74 19.35 3.00
C LYS A 392 8.97 19.05 3.87
N PHE A 393 8.78 18.36 5.00
CA PHE A 393 9.87 17.98 5.90
C PHE A 393 10.92 17.11 5.20
N MET A 394 10.51 16.09 4.44
CA MET A 394 11.44 15.29 3.62
C MET A 394 12.15 16.15 2.56
N HIS A 395 11.42 17.02 1.85
CA HIS A 395 12.00 17.88 0.82
C HIS A 395 13.10 18.80 1.41
N GLU A 396 12.97 19.21 2.66
CA GLU A 396 13.95 20.02 3.38
C GLU A 396 15.10 19.18 3.98
N ASN A 397 14.86 17.95 4.45
CA ASN A 397 15.80 17.21 5.31
C ASN A 397 16.34 15.88 4.75
N MET A 398 15.65 15.22 3.81
CA MET A 398 15.97 13.86 3.37
C MET A 398 17.18 13.82 2.43
N LYS A 399 17.98 12.76 2.57
CA LYS A 399 19.25 12.53 1.90
C LYS A 399 19.35 11.06 1.55
N LEU A 400 20.04 10.73 0.46
CA LEU A 400 20.47 9.38 0.13
C LEU A 400 21.93 9.42 -0.31
N ASP A 401 22.76 8.62 0.35
CA ASP A 401 24.05 8.16 -0.16
C ASP A 401 24.17 6.70 0.27
N TRP A 402 24.23 5.81 -0.73
CA TRP A 402 24.20 4.35 -0.57
C TRP A 402 25.28 3.82 0.41
N ASN A 403 26.39 4.53 0.55
CA ASN A 403 27.54 4.09 1.36
C ASN A 403 27.51 4.65 2.79
N THR A 404 26.42 5.32 3.18
CA THR A 404 26.27 6.01 4.47
C THR A 404 24.97 5.62 5.16
N LYS A 405 24.83 6.04 6.43
CA LYS A 405 23.59 5.88 7.22
C LYS A 405 22.31 6.44 6.58
N HIS A 406 22.44 7.25 5.53
CA HIS A 406 21.31 7.77 4.76
C HIS A 406 20.79 6.77 3.71
N SER A 407 21.36 5.57 3.61
CA SER A 407 20.81 4.46 2.82
C SER A 407 19.77 3.62 3.60
N ASP A 408 18.86 4.29 4.31
CA ASP A 408 17.63 3.67 4.79
C ASP A 408 16.68 3.44 3.60
N LEU A 409 16.97 2.38 2.83
CA LEU A 409 16.23 2.01 1.62
C LEU A 409 14.78 1.62 1.93
N TYR A 410 14.49 1.32 3.19
CA TYR A 410 13.15 1.12 3.69
C TYR A 410 12.42 2.47 3.77
N GLY A 411 12.98 3.49 4.46
CA GLY A 411 12.44 4.86 4.45
C GLY A 411 12.31 5.45 3.04
N HIS A 412 13.24 5.08 2.14
CA HIS A 412 13.21 5.49 0.74
C HIS A 412 12.18 4.73 -0.14
N TYR A 413 11.77 3.51 0.20
CA TYR A 413 10.63 2.83 -0.43
C TYR A 413 9.32 3.57 -0.17
N TYR A 414 9.15 4.13 1.03
CA TYR A 414 8.04 5.02 1.35
C TYR A 414 8.20 6.39 0.68
N ALA A 415 9.38 7.01 0.78
CA ALA A 415 9.62 8.33 0.18
C ALA A 415 9.46 8.34 -1.34
N ALA A 416 9.82 7.27 -2.05
CA ALA A 416 9.63 7.17 -3.51
C ALA A 416 8.14 7.24 -3.89
N GLN A 417 7.30 6.45 -3.22
CA GLN A 417 5.85 6.45 -3.44
C GLN A 417 5.21 7.78 -2.98
N ALA A 418 5.59 8.29 -1.80
CA ALA A 418 5.07 9.54 -1.26
C ALA A 418 5.44 10.74 -2.15
N MET A 419 6.70 10.86 -2.56
CA MET A 419 7.13 11.98 -3.38
C MET A 419 6.48 11.94 -4.77
N ILE A 420 6.37 10.78 -5.44
CA ILE A 420 5.70 10.73 -6.76
C ILE A 420 4.17 10.95 -6.64
N ASN A 421 3.54 10.52 -5.54
CA ASN A 421 2.12 10.80 -5.27
C ASN A 421 1.86 12.28 -4.95
N ASN A 422 2.89 13.07 -4.60
CA ASN A 422 2.80 14.53 -4.51
C ASN A 422 3.12 15.19 -5.86
N GLY A 423 4.11 14.67 -6.59
CA GLY A 423 4.61 15.24 -7.84
C GLY A 423 5.35 16.57 -7.65
N GLY A 424 5.50 17.30 -8.76
CA GLY A 424 6.12 18.64 -8.80
C GLY A 424 7.58 18.67 -8.33
N LYS A 425 8.05 19.87 -7.92
CA LYS A 425 9.42 20.11 -7.45
C LYS A 425 9.83 19.23 -6.26
N GLU A 426 8.87 18.77 -5.45
CA GLU A 426 9.11 17.84 -4.36
C GLU A 426 9.51 16.47 -4.87
N TRP A 427 8.81 15.96 -5.90
CA TRP A 427 9.23 14.77 -6.64
C TRP A 427 10.52 14.98 -7.41
N GLU A 428 10.66 16.05 -8.19
CA GLU A 428 11.82 16.30 -9.06
C GLU A 428 13.13 16.26 -8.27
N LYS A 429 13.21 16.98 -7.14
CA LYS A 429 14.37 16.98 -6.25
C LYS A 429 14.64 15.60 -5.63
N TYR A 430 13.58 14.87 -5.25
CA TYR A 430 13.75 13.51 -4.71
C TYR A 430 14.18 12.51 -5.79
N ASN A 431 13.69 12.65 -7.02
CA ASN A 431 14.03 11.82 -8.17
C ASN A 431 15.52 11.95 -8.56
N GLU A 432 16.04 13.18 -8.58
CA GLU A 432 17.49 13.43 -8.74
C GLU A 432 18.32 12.79 -7.62
N LEU A 433 17.79 12.77 -6.39
CA LEU A 433 18.46 12.17 -5.22
C LEU A 433 18.46 10.63 -5.24
N PHE A 434 17.35 9.99 -5.62
CA PHE A 434 17.21 8.53 -5.50
C PHE A 434 17.62 7.74 -6.75
N ARG A 435 17.24 8.20 -7.96
CA ARG A 435 17.30 7.38 -9.19
C ARG A 435 18.70 6.84 -9.44
N ASP A 436 19.68 7.72 -9.48
CA ASP A 436 21.04 7.36 -9.86
C ASP A 436 21.81 6.71 -8.69
N GLN A 437 21.41 6.96 -7.43
CA GLN A 437 21.92 6.21 -6.27
C GLN A 437 21.49 4.74 -6.32
N VAL A 438 20.25 4.44 -6.70
CA VAL A 438 19.78 3.06 -6.88
C VAL A 438 20.46 2.40 -8.07
N LEU A 439 20.39 3.01 -9.26
CA LEU A 439 20.94 2.45 -10.50
C LEU A 439 22.45 2.15 -10.40
N ASN A 440 23.26 3.07 -9.86
CA ASN A 440 24.71 2.87 -9.76
C ASN A 440 25.11 1.83 -8.70
N ASN A 441 24.16 1.34 -7.89
CA ASN A 441 24.40 0.35 -6.84
C ASN A 441 23.67 -0.99 -7.06
N GLN A 442 23.11 -1.22 -8.25
CA GLN A 442 22.83 -2.58 -8.70
C GLN A 442 24.15 -3.33 -9.01
N ASN A 443 24.14 -4.64 -8.79
CA ASN A 443 25.17 -5.60 -9.18
C ASN A 443 24.85 -6.17 -10.58
N LYS A 444 25.85 -6.81 -11.20
CA LYS A 444 25.71 -7.40 -12.55
C LYS A 444 24.73 -8.58 -12.63
N ASP A 445 24.37 -9.20 -11.51
CA ASP A 445 23.44 -10.31 -11.43
C ASP A 445 21.98 -9.87 -11.20
N GLY A 446 21.72 -8.56 -11.02
CA GLY A 446 20.40 -8.00 -10.74
C GLY A 446 20.14 -7.70 -9.26
N SER A 447 20.93 -8.26 -8.33
CA SER A 447 20.91 -7.85 -6.92
C SER A 447 21.46 -6.43 -6.73
N TYR A 448 21.45 -5.92 -5.49
CA TYR A 448 22.05 -4.64 -5.17
C TYR A 448 23.22 -4.78 -4.17
N LYS A 449 24.12 -3.79 -4.11
CA LYS A 449 25.28 -3.77 -3.18
C LYS A 449 24.86 -3.61 -1.72
N SER A 450 25.56 -4.28 -0.80
CA SER A 450 25.28 -4.17 0.64
C SER A 450 25.59 -2.79 1.21
N VAL A 451 24.63 -2.28 1.98
CA VAL A 451 24.74 -1.05 2.76
C VAL A 451 25.53 -1.32 4.04
N GLN A 452 26.50 -0.46 4.35
CA GLN A 452 27.39 -0.63 5.50
C GLN A 452 26.93 0.10 6.78
N ALA A 453 26.01 1.05 6.66
CA ALA A 453 25.41 1.77 7.78
C ALA A 453 24.02 2.30 7.38
N GLY A 454 23.09 2.38 8.34
CA GLY A 454 21.72 2.85 8.11
C GLY A 454 20.74 2.23 9.09
N HIS A 455 19.47 2.59 8.97
CA HIS A 455 18.40 1.87 9.65
C HIS A 455 18.01 0.64 8.83
N GLY A 456 17.80 -0.49 9.50
CA GLY A 456 17.49 -1.78 8.86
C GLY A 456 18.67 -2.77 8.85
N LEU A 457 18.67 -3.65 7.85
CA LEU A 457 19.53 -4.83 7.77
C LEU A 457 20.91 -4.50 7.16
N ASN A 458 21.77 -3.88 7.98
CA ASN A 458 23.15 -3.58 7.62
C ASN A 458 23.97 -4.85 7.34
N GLY A 459 24.93 -4.76 6.41
CA GLY A 459 25.87 -5.85 6.10
C GLY A 459 25.40 -6.83 5.03
N GLY A 460 26.21 -7.88 4.81
CA GLY A 460 26.01 -8.87 3.75
C GLY A 460 25.46 -10.21 4.25
N GLY A 461 24.60 -10.83 3.44
CA GLY A 461 23.99 -12.13 3.68
C GLY A 461 22.68 -12.25 2.90
N GLY A 462 22.24 -13.46 2.56
CA GLY A 462 21.11 -13.68 1.66
C GLY A 462 19.80 -13.02 2.11
N PHE A 463 19.58 -12.85 3.42
CA PHE A 463 18.41 -12.14 3.95
C PHE A 463 18.47 -10.62 3.74
N SER A 464 19.58 -9.96 4.10
CA SER A 464 19.73 -8.51 3.90
C SER A 464 19.82 -8.15 2.41
N GLU A 465 20.45 -9.00 1.60
CA GLU A 465 20.56 -8.83 0.16
C GLU A 465 19.21 -8.98 -0.55
N HIS A 466 18.41 -9.99 -0.20
CA HIS A 466 17.06 -10.16 -0.72
C HIS A 466 16.16 -8.98 -0.36
N TYR A 467 16.05 -8.68 0.94
CA TYR A 467 15.22 -7.59 1.45
C TYR A 467 15.52 -6.25 0.75
N ARG A 468 16.80 -5.90 0.67
CA ARG A 468 17.29 -4.67 0.08
C ARG A 468 17.11 -4.63 -1.44
N SER A 469 17.24 -5.77 -2.13
CA SER A 469 16.99 -5.85 -3.58
C SER A 469 15.51 -5.69 -3.89
N CYS A 470 14.60 -6.29 -3.09
CA CYS A 470 13.17 -6.03 -3.19
C CYS A 470 12.86 -4.54 -3.02
N LEU A 471 13.31 -3.89 -1.93
CA LEU A 471 13.05 -2.46 -1.69
C LEU A 471 13.56 -1.56 -2.82
N ALA A 472 14.78 -1.78 -3.31
CA ALA A 472 15.34 -1.03 -4.43
C ALA A 472 14.54 -1.21 -5.74
N THR A 473 13.96 -2.39 -5.95
CA THR A 473 13.08 -2.69 -7.09
C THR A 473 11.74 -1.96 -6.95
N LEU A 474 11.10 -2.09 -5.79
CA LEU A 474 9.84 -1.41 -5.43
C LEU A 474 9.97 0.14 -5.53
N MET A 475 11.14 0.70 -5.20
CA MET A 475 11.45 2.12 -5.39
C MET A 475 11.46 2.51 -6.88
N LEU A 476 12.06 1.70 -7.76
CA LEU A 476 12.06 1.96 -9.20
C LEU A 476 10.68 1.75 -9.83
N GLU A 477 9.88 0.82 -9.32
CA GLU A 477 8.51 0.62 -9.79
C GLU A 477 7.59 1.80 -9.50
N SER A 478 7.90 2.66 -8.51
CA SER A 478 7.08 3.82 -8.14
C SER A 478 6.70 4.72 -9.32
N TYR A 479 7.58 4.82 -10.34
CA TYR A 479 7.33 5.49 -11.61
C TYR A 479 6.03 5.09 -12.32
N TYR A 480 5.58 3.84 -12.16
CA TYR A 480 4.41 3.29 -12.84
C TYR A 480 3.41 2.53 -11.95
N ARG A 481 3.85 1.97 -10.80
CA ARG A 481 3.10 1.02 -9.95
C ARG A 481 1.70 1.49 -9.56
N PHE A 482 1.59 2.76 -9.19
CA PHE A 482 0.35 3.45 -8.86
C PHE A 482 0.26 4.77 -9.62
N LEU A 483 -0.89 5.05 -10.26
CA LEU A 483 -1.17 6.35 -10.85
C LEU A 483 -1.33 7.39 -9.73
N PRO A 484 -0.56 8.50 -9.69
CA PRO A 484 -0.95 9.64 -8.88
C PRO A 484 -2.32 10.12 -9.35
N GLY A 485 -3.18 10.57 -8.43
CA GLY A 485 -4.49 11.12 -8.76
C GLY A 485 -4.35 12.21 -9.83
N THR A 486 -5.12 12.11 -10.92
CA THR A 486 -4.84 12.82 -12.18
C THR A 486 -5.11 14.33 -12.09
N GLY A 487 -4.18 15.05 -11.47
CA GLY A 487 -4.17 16.50 -11.26
C GLY A 487 -3.47 17.29 -12.36
N GLN A 488 -3.37 16.77 -13.60
CA GLN A 488 -2.90 17.57 -14.74
C GLN A 488 -3.90 18.69 -15.05
N LYS A 489 -3.60 19.88 -14.52
CA LYS A 489 -4.15 21.14 -15.02
C LYS A 489 -3.26 21.63 -16.15
N ASN A 490 -3.84 21.78 -17.34
CA ASN A 490 -3.35 22.69 -18.36
C ASN A 490 -3.64 24.14 -17.95
#